data_AF-A0A4Q1BAT1-F1
#
_entry.id   AF-A0A4Q1BAT1-F1
#
_cell.length_a   1.000
_cell.length_b   1.000
_cell.length_c   1.000
_cell.angle_alpha   90.00
_cell.angle_beta   90.00
_cell.angle_gamma   90.00
#
_symmetry.space_group_name_H-M   'P 1'
#
loop_
_entity.id
_entity.type
_entity.pdbx_description
1 polymer ?
#
loop_
_entity_poly.entity_id
_entity_poly.type
_entity_poly.pdbx_seq_one_letter_code
_entity_poly.pdbx_strand_id
1 'polypeptide(L)'
;MPAPKATKKSGKENAPLTKARVIKGRDEGMDDDEGSNVDEEGPGKRPPSSQGGITGSKIGKVKGKSEDGVDEKNSGDLQRKLMAMTAERDRIRSQRDTFATQFEELSNLRNTEAEALFDKFRSKAEQHARAQTDVISSLTVHNEKLQEKIASLERALASVPAGLPSAGGVFEAAASKEGSSNKDKERLERREKEISSLKDELAKTQANVKERETRISQLERDYKAEVAHSRSLQASSNRNPLAASVSTTPEEADKDAQSLKLYEDLTDLNITNVKIKTGKAGKEVTFICVQTVEGRSLNFKLRAYNEPDPSLVGKGDNPWIKMLLYTPEGLEYEDITFKQRLGFFASEFVAPRDQAQGLWESLKVRISPNGEVGDDE
;
A
#
# COMPACT_ATOMS: atom_id res chain seq x y z
N MET A 1 11.15 -59.08 26.40
CA MET A 1 9.89 -58.89 27.17
C MET A 1 10.20 -58.00 28.36
N PRO A 2 9.33 -57.07 28.81
CA PRO A 2 8.18 -56.45 28.15
C PRO A 2 8.24 -54.89 28.18
N ALA A 3 7.61 -54.22 27.21
CA ALA A 3 6.85 -52.99 27.47
C ALA A 3 5.49 -53.45 28.06
N PRO A 4 4.74 -52.70 28.90
CA PRO A 4 4.05 -51.48 28.45
C PRO A 4 3.63 -50.46 29.54
N LYS A 5 3.14 -49.27 29.15
CA LYS A 5 1.72 -48.84 29.25
C LYS A 5 1.57 -47.31 29.22
N ALA A 6 0.88 -46.85 28.19
CA ALA A 6 0.18 -45.59 28.16
C ALA A 6 -1.09 -45.66 29.03
N THR A 7 -1.45 -44.54 29.69
CA THR A 7 -2.83 -44.27 30.11
C THR A 7 -3.17 -42.81 29.87
N LYS A 8 -4.10 -42.58 28.92
CA LYS A 8 -4.94 -41.38 28.79
C LYS A 8 -6.09 -41.45 29.81
N LYS A 9 -6.38 -40.35 30.51
CA LYS A 9 -7.71 -39.89 31.01
C LYS A 9 -7.58 -38.36 31.18
N SER A 10 -8.28 -37.49 30.45
CA SER A 10 -9.72 -37.17 30.48
C SER A 10 -10.21 -36.68 31.86
N GLY A 11 -10.73 -35.45 31.93
CA GLY A 11 -11.59 -35.00 33.02
C GLY A 11 -11.46 -33.52 33.35
N LYS A 12 -12.53 -32.77 33.05
CA LYS A 12 -12.76 -31.35 33.32
C LYS A 12 -13.03 -31.08 34.81
N GLU A 13 -13.16 -29.79 35.11
CA GLU A 13 -13.90 -29.15 36.21
C GLU A 13 -13.09 -28.68 37.42
N ASN A 14 -12.87 -27.37 37.46
CA ASN A 14 -13.19 -26.54 38.62
C ASN A 14 -13.40 -25.09 38.17
N ALA A 15 -14.66 -24.73 37.95
CA ALA A 15 -15.16 -23.42 38.38
C ALA A 15 -15.65 -23.61 39.83
N PRO A 16 -15.79 -22.55 40.66
CA PRO A 16 -17.07 -21.84 40.55
C PRO A 16 -17.15 -20.35 40.98
N LEU A 17 -18.20 -19.70 40.43
CA LEU A 17 -19.16 -18.75 41.03
C LEU A 17 -18.63 -17.41 41.59
N THR A 18 -19.27 -16.22 41.47
CA THR A 18 -20.47 -15.67 40.83
C THR A 18 -20.52 -14.19 41.25
N LYS A 19 -21.05 -13.29 40.41
CA LYS A 19 -22.40 -12.71 40.62
C LYS A 19 -22.76 -11.69 39.53
N ALA A 20 -24.00 -11.87 39.10
CA ALA A 20 -24.73 -11.16 38.07
C ALA A 20 -25.06 -9.70 38.38
N ARG A 21 -25.39 -8.93 37.33
CA ARG A 21 -26.72 -8.33 37.26
C ARG A 21 -27.29 -8.34 35.84
N VAL A 22 -28.57 -8.69 35.82
CA VAL A 22 -29.48 -9.01 34.72
C VAL A 22 -30.25 -7.77 34.28
N ILE A 23 -30.74 -7.76 33.03
CA ILE A 23 -32.12 -7.51 32.55
C ILE A 23 -32.00 -7.34 31.01
N LYS A 24 -32.28 -8.35 30.17
CA LYS A 24 -33.59 -8.92 29.74
C LYS A 24 -34.30 -7.93 28.80
N GLY A 25 -34.39 -8.16 27.49
CA GLY A 25 -35.06 -9.23 26.71
C GLY A 25 -35.79 -8.48 25.56
N ARG A 26 -36.19 -8.98 24.40
CA ARG A 26 -36.67 -10.29 23.91
C ARG A 26 -36.95 -10.04 22.37
N ASP A 27 -36.51 -10.88 21.42
CA ASP A 27 -37.29 -11.96 20.74
C ASP A 27 -38.59 -11.40 20.08
N GLU A 28 -39.03 -11.63 18.84
CA GLU A 28 -38.88 -12.56 17.70
C GLU A 28 -39.39 -11.72 16.48
N GLY A 29 -38.91 -11.86 15.26
CA GLY A 29 -39.37 -12.88 14.32
C GLY A 29 -39.91 -12.24 13.02
N MET A 30 -39.54 -12.88 11.90
CA MET A 30 -40.23 -13.01 10.61
C MET A 30 -40.69 -11.80 9.76
N ASP A 31 -40.27 -11.91 8.49
CA ASP A 31 -41.00 -11.71 7.24
C ASP A 31 -41.44 -10.32 6.75
N ASP A 32 -41.15 -10.16 5.45
CA ASP A 32 -41.89 -9.46 4.39
C ASP A 32 -42.27 -7.98 4.58
N ASP A 33 -41.82 -7.16 3.63
CA ASP A 33 -42.69 -6.68 2.54
C ASP A 33 -42.34 -5.25 2.10
N GLU A 34 -42.67 -5.03 0.83
CA GLU A 34 -42.74 -3.79 0.09
C GLU A 34 -43.29 -2.56 0.85
N GLY A 35 -42.96 -1.39 0.30
CA GLY A 35 -44.01 -0.43 0.02
C GLY A 35 -44.17 0.76 0.98
N SER A 36 -43.72 1.90 0.46
CA SER A 36 -44.51 3.14 0.36
C SER A 36 -44.60 4.13 1.53
N ASN A 37 -44.75 5.39 1.08
CA ASN A 37 -45.36 6.55 1.71
C ASN A 37 -44.54 7.38 2.71
N VAL A 38 -43.90 8.40 2.13
CA VAL A 38 -43.61 9.68 2.80
C VAL A 38 -44.85 10.55 2.62
N ASP A 39 -45.69 10.65 3.64
CA ASP A 39 -46.78 11.62 3.71
C ASP A 39 -46.29 12.97 4.25
N GLU A 40 -46.76 14.01 3.59
CA GLU A 40 -46.82 15.40 4.04
C GLU A 40 -47.67 15.53 5.33
N GLU A 41 -47.22 16.35 6.29
CA GLU A 41 -47.93 17.57 6.72
C GLU A 41 -47.29 18.15 8.00
N GLY A 42 -46.74 19.36 7.86
CA GLY A 42 -47.32 20.51 8.55
C GLY A 42 -46.81 20.95 9.94
N PRO A 43 -47.00 22.24 10.29
CA PRO A 43 -45.98 23.05 10.95
C PRO A 43 -46.44 23.80 12.22
N GLY A 44 -45.51 24.51 12.89
CA GLY A 44 -45.85 25.74 13.62
C GLY A 44 -45.09 26.02 14.92
N LYS A 45 -44.49 27.23 15.01
CA LYS A 45 -44.73 28.26 16.06
C LYS A 45 -43.66 29.37 16.04
N ARG A 46 -44.04 30.59 15.65
CA ARG A 46 -43.55 31.87 16.20
C ARG A 46 -44.62 32.97 16.07
N PRO A 47 -44.90 33.75 17.12
CA PRO A 47 -45.65 35.02 17.06
C PRO A 47 -44.76 36.23 17.48
N PRO A 48 -45.27 37.49 17.57
CA PRO A 48 -46.32 38.14 16.78
C PRO A 48 -45.88 39.51 16.19
N SER A 49 -46.66 40.00 15.23
CA SER A 49 -46.63 41.35 14.66
C SER A 49 -47.76 42.22 15.26
N SER A 50 -47.53 43.54 15.31
CA SER A 50 -48.55 44.54 15.67
C SER A 50 -48.89 45.44 14.46
N GLN A 51 -50.12 45.23 13.96
CA GLN A 51 -51.16 46.17 13.49
C GLN A 51 -50.84 47.51 12.83
N GLY A 52 -51.61 47.79 11.77
CA GLY A 52 -52.06 49.15 11.42
C GLY A 52 -52.61 49.28 10.00
N GLY A 53 -53.83 48.80 9.75
CA GLY A 53 -54.53 48.98 8.47
C GLY A 53 -55.34 50.28 8.42
N ILE A 54 -55.56 50.85 7.23
CA ILE A 54 -56.65 51.81 6.96
C ILE A 54 -57.28 51.53 5.58
N THR A 55 -58.60 51.50 5.63
CA THR A 55 -59.63 51.29 4.60
C THR A 55 -59.79 52.46 3.62
N GLY A 56 -60.35 52.19 2.44
CA GLY A 56 -60.70 53.23 1.46
C GLY A 56 -62.04 53.94 1.70
N SER A 57 -62.18 55.17 1.17
CA SER A 57 -63.39 55.67 0.49
C SER A 57 -63.25 57.10 -0.07
N LYS A 58 -63.77 57.27 -1.29
CA LYS A 58 -64.51 58.40 -1.91
C LYS A 58 -63.92 59.83 -2.03
N ILE A 59 -63.78 60.22 -3.31
CA ILE A 59 -64.34 61.39 -4.03
C ILE A 59 -64.13 62.81 -3.44
N GLY A 60 -63.45 63.66 -4.22
CA GLY A 60 -63.56 65.13 -4.11
C GLY A 60 -62.81 65.84 -5.24
N LYS A 61 -63.55 66.47 -6.17
CA LYS A 61 -63.05 67.24 -7.31
C LYS A 61 -63.18 68.74 -6.97
N VAL A 62 -62.09 69.50 -6.81
CA VAL A 62 -62.10 70.99 -6.90
C VAL A 62 -60.77 71.57 -7.41
N LYS A 63 -60.83 72.05 -8.66
CA LYS A 63 -60.30 73.29 -9.28
C LYS A 63 -59.41 74.25 -8.46
N GLY A 64 -58.18 74.49 -8.97
CA GLY A 64 -57.68 75.82 -9.36
C GLY A 64 -56.70 76.58 -8.44
N LYS A 65 -55.56 76.99 -9.04
CA LYS A 65 -54.51 77.97 -8.62
C LYS A 65 -53.63 77.53 -7.42
N SER A 66 -52.30 77.64 -7.41
CA SER A 66 -51.33 78.46 -8.13
C SER A 66 -49.97 77.75 -8.11
N GLU A 67 -49.21 77.89 -9.20
CA GLU A 67 -47.79 77.54 -9.31
C GLU A 67 -46.95 78.41 -8.36
N ASP A 68 -46.13 77.79 -7.49
CA ASP A 68 -44.74 78.19 -7.10
C ASP A 68 -44.24 77.46 -5.83
N GLY A 69 -44.31 76.12 -5.78
CA GLY A 69 -43.77 75.41 -4.59
C GLY A 69 -43.83 73.88 -4.59
N VAL A 70 -44.09 73.26 -5.74
CA VAL A 70 -44.32 71.80 -5.83
C VAL A 70 -43.08 71.03 -6.28
N ASP A 71 -42.07 71.71 -6.84
CA ASP A 71 -40.89 71.04 -7.41
C ASP A 71 -39.85 70.60 -6.36
N GLU A 72 -39.70 71.29 -5.23
CA GLU A 72 -38.72 70.88 -4.20
C GLU A 72 -39.11 69.58 -3.49
N LYS A 73 -40.40 69.36 -3.20
CA LYS A 73 -40.87 68.12 -2.57
C LYS A 73 -40.79 66.93 -3.52
N ASN A 74 -41.18 67.10 -4.78
CA ASN A 74 -41.05 66.06 -5.81
C ASN A 74 -39.59 65.75 -6.12
N SER A 75 -38.70 66.75 -6.14
CA SER A 75 -37.26 66.57 -6.31
C SER A 75 -36.64 65.81 -5.13
N GLY A 76 -36.99 66.16 -3.89
CA GLY A 76 -36.53 65.45 -2.69
C GLY A 76 -37.03 64.01 -2.58
N ASP A 77 -38.25 63.74 -3.03
CA ASP A 77 -38.81 62.38 -3.06
C ASP A 77 -38.22 61.54 -4.21
N LEU A 78 -37.95 62.16 -5.36
CA LEU A 78 -37.21 61.52 -6.46
C LEU A 78 -35.77 61.20 -6.07
N GLN A 79 -35.10 62.12 -5.36
CA GLN A 79 -33.76 61.92 -4.82
C GLN A 79 -33.74 60.79 -3.79
N ARG A 80 -34.72 60.74 -2.86
CA ARG A 80 -34.88 59.62 -1.93
C ARG A 80 -35.12 58.30 -2.66
N LYS A 81 -35.93 58.29 -3.72
CA LYS A 81 -36.18 57.09 -4.53
C LYS A 81 -34.94 56.64 -5.29
N LEU A 82 -34.14 57.55 -5.83
CA LEU A 82 -32.86 57.24 -6.47
C LEU A 82 -31.84 56.68 -5.49
N MET A 83 -31.76 57.24 -4.27
CA MET A 83 -30.89 56.70 -3.22
C MET A 83 -31.35 55.30 -2.78
N ALA A 84 -32.66 55.09 -2.60
CA ALA A 84 -33.22 53.77 -2.28
C ALA A 84 -32.96 52.73 -3.38
N MET A 85 -33.19 53.08 -4.64
CA MET A 85 -32.91 52.21 -5.79
C MET A 85 -31.41 51.92 -5.95
N THR A 86 -30.55 52.88 -5.62
CA THR A 86 -29.09 52.67 -5.66
C THR A 86 -28.65 51.74 -4.54
N ALA A 87 -29.16 51.93 -3.32
CA ALA A 87 -28.89 51.02 -2.21
C ALA A 87 -29.42 49.59 -2.49
N GLU A 88 -30.58 49.46 -3.12
CA GLU A 88 -31.14 48.16 -3.51
C GLU A 88 -30.29 47.47 -4.60
N ARG A 89 -29.85 48.22 -5.62
CA ARG A 89 -28.93 47.73 -6.65
C ARG A 89 -27.60 47.24 -6.04
N ASP A 90 -27.03 48.01 -5.12
CA ASP A 90 -25.77 47.65 -4.48
C ASP A 90 -25.94 46.42 -3.58
N ARG A 91 -27.08 46.30 -2.89
CA ARG A 91 -27.44 45.10 -2.13
C ARG A 91 -27.57 43.87 -3.03
N ILE A 92 -28.29 43.98 -4.14
CA ILE A 92 -28.45 42.86 -5.09
C ILE A 92 -27.10 42.48 -5.70
N ARG A 93 -26.26 43.47 -6.02
CA ARG A 93 -24.91 43.22 -6.54
C ARG A 93 -24.03 42.49 -5.53
N SER A 94 -24.06 42.93 -4.26
CA SER A 94 -23.36 42.25 -3.18
C SER A 94 -23.87 40.82 -2.99
N GLN A 95 -25.18 40.59 -3.00
CA GLN A 95 -25.76 39.24 -2.90
C GLN A 95 -25.35 38.35 -4.08
N ARG A 96 -25.38 38.87 -5.30
CA ARG A 96 -24.93 38.16 -6.50
C ARG A 96 -23.46 37.77 -6.37
N ASP A 97 -22.61 38.69 -5.94
CA ASP A 97 -21.18 38.44 -5.82
C ASP A 97 -20.89 37.41 -4.71
N THR A 98 -21.64 37.46 -3.59
CA THR A 98 -21.58 36.43 -2.54
C THR A 98 -22.02 35.05 -3.05
N PHE A 99 -23.13 34.97 -3.81
CA PHE A 99 -23.57 33.70 -4.38
C PHE A 99 -22.61 33.17 -5.44
N ALA A 100 -21.97 34.05 -6.22
CA ALA A 100 -20.95 33.65 -7.17
C ALA A 100 -19.73 33.04 -6.46
N THR A 101 -19.24 33.67 -5.38
CA THR A 101 -18.14 33.11 -4.58
C THR A 101 -18.51 31.76 -3.94
N GLN A 102 -19.73 31.65 -3.38
CA GLN A 102 -20.20 30.40 -2.79
C GLN A 102 -20.33 29.27 -3.82
N PHE A 103 -20.78 29.61 -5.04
CA PHE A 103 -20.89 28.63 -6.12
C PHE A 103 -19.51 28.15 -6.58
N GLU A 104 -18.54 29.06 -6.71
CA GLU A 104 -17.17 28.73 -7.07
C GLU A 104 -16.48 27.87 -5.99
N GLU A 105 -16.69 28.18 -4.71
CA GLU A 105 -16.24 27.36 -3.58
C GLU A 105 -16.85 25.95 -3.60
N LEU A 106 -18.15 25.82 -3.83
CA LEU A 106 -18.83 24.53 -3.97
C LEU A 106 -18.36 23.74 -5.21
N SER A 107 -18.09 24.44 -6.31
CA SER A 107 -17.55 23.83 -7.52
C SER A 107 -16.12 23.30 -7.31
N ASN A 108 -15.30 24.05 -6.57
CA ASN A 108 -13.95 23.63 -6.19
C ASN A 108 -13.96 22.48 -5.18
N LEU A 109 -14.93 22.42 -4.27
CA LEU A 109 -15.14 21.29 -3.35
C LEU A 109 -15.39 19.97 -4.09
N ARG A 110 -16.06 20.02 -5.25
CA ARG A 110 -16.34 18.86 -6.12
C ARG A 110 -15.23 18.54 -7.13
N ASN A 111 -14.10 19.26 -7.08
CA ASN A 111 -12.88 18.96 -7.83
C ASN A 111 -11.69 18.93 -6.86
N THR A 112 -11.93 18.46 -5.64
CA THR A 112 -10.88 18.40 -4.62
C THR A 112 -9.81 17.40 -5.04
N GLU A 113 -8.58 17.68 -4.61
CA GLU A 113 -7.43 16.80 -4.85
C GLU A 113 -7.69 15.36 -4.38
N ALA A 114 -8.57 15.18 -3.38
CA ALA A 114 -9.00 13.87 -2.88
C ALA A 114 -9.79 13.07 -3.93
N GLU A 115 -10.72 13.69 -4.67
CA GLU A 115 -11.46 13.02 -5.74
C GLU A 115 -10.53 12.70 -6.93
N ALA A 116 -9.63 13.63 -7.29
CA ALA A 116 -8.62 13.39 -8.32
C ALA A 116 -7.64 12.27 -7.92
N LEU A 117 -7.31 12.13 -6.64
CA LEU A 117 -6.48 11.04 -6.13
C LEU A 117 -7.23 9.71 -6.15
N PHE A 118 -8.53 9.72 -5.82
CA PHE A 118 -9.39 8.54 -5.89
C PHE A 118 -9.54 8.03 -7.32
N ASP A 119 -9.73 8.91 -8.31
CA ASP A 119 -9.81 8.52 -9.72
C ASP A 119 -8.49 7.94 -10.23
N LYS A 120 -7.34 8.52 -9.82
CA LYS A 120 -6.02 7.95 -10.11
C LYS A 120 -5.83 6.59 -9.46
N PHE A 121 -6.28 6.41 -8.22
CA PHE A 121 -6.23 5.12 -7.54
C PHE A 121 -7.10 4.08 -8.24
N ARG A 122 -8.33 4.44 -8.61
CA ARG A 122 -9.25 3.58 -9.37
C ARG A 122 -8.66 3.16 -10.70
N SER A 123 -8.10 4.11 -11.45
CA SER A 123 -7.43 3.84 -12.73
C SER A 123 -6.24 2.89 -12.57
N LYS A 124 -5.39 3.10 -11.54
CA LYS A 124 -4.27 2.20 -11.23
C LYS A 124 -4.75 0.80 -10.82
N ALA A 125 -5.77 0.72 -9.98
CA ALA A 125 -6.33 -0.56 -9.55
C ALA A 125 -6.93 -1.34 -10.75
N GLU A 126 -7.61 -0.65 -11.66
CA GLU A 126 -8.14 -1.24 -12.89
C GLU A 126 -7.03 -1.73 -13.82
N GLN A 127 -5.97 -0.94 -14.02
CA GLN A 127 -4.80 -1.37 -14.80
C GLN A 127 -4.11 -2.59 -14.17
N HIS A 128 -3.96 -2.60 -12.85
CA HIS A 128 -3.37 -3.72 -12.13
C HIS A 128 -4.22 -4.99 -12.24
N ALA A 129 -5.54 -4.87 -12.09
CA ALA A 129 -6.47 -5.99 -12.26
C ALA A 129 -6.44 -6.54 -13.70
N ARG A 130 -6.36 -5.67 -14.70
CA ARG A 130 -6.20 -6.08 -16.11
C ARG A 130 -4.88 -6.83 -16.31
N ALA A 131 -3.76 -6.27 -15.86
CA ALA A 131 -2.45 -6.92 -15.98
C ALA A 131 -2.40 -8.29 -15.28
N GLN A 132 -3.00 -8.40 -14.09
CA GLN A 132 -3.12 -9.69 -13.39
C GLN A 132 -3.95 -10.70 -14.20
N THR A 133 -5.06 -10.26 -14.78
CA THR A 133 -5.91 -11.10 -15.62
C THR A 133 -5.16 -11.59 -16.86
N ASP A 134 -4.40 -10.71 -17.50
CA ASP A 134 -3.57 -11.04 -18.68
C ASP A 134 -2.48 -12.07 -18.32
N VAL A 135 -1.79 -11.88 -17.20
CA VAL A 135 -0.78 -12.83 -16.71
C VAL A 135 -1.40 -14.19 -16.41
N ILE A 136 -2.55 -14.21 -15.73
CA ILE A 136 -3.27 -15.45 -15.44
C ILE A 136 -3.64 -16.15 -16.76
N SER A 137 -4.18 -15.42 -17.74
CA SER A 137 -4.54 -15.96 -19.05
C SER A 137 -3.34 -16.55 -19.81
N SER A 138 -2.17 -15.89 -19.74
CA SER A 138 -0.94 -16.38 -20.37
C SER A 138 -0.44 -17.64 -19.68
N LEU A 139 -0.48 -17.67 -18.34
CA LEU A 139 -0.06 -18.84 -17.57
C LEU A 139 -0.98 -20.03 -17.78
N THR A 140 -2.31 -19.83 -17.88
CA THR A 140 -3.25 -20.91 -18.18
C THR A 140 -2.97 -21.51 -19.55
N VAL A 141 -2.77 -20.68 -20.59
CA VAL A 141 -2.40 -21.17 -21.94
C VAL A 141 -1.07 -21.92 -21.92
N HIS A 142 -0.10 -21.49 -21.11
CA HIS A 142 1.18 -22.20 -21.01
C HIS A 142 1.03 -23.56 -20.31
N ASN A 143 0.24 -23.63 -19.24
CA ASN A 143 -0.05 -24.87 -18.53
C ASN A 143 -0.80 -25.87 -19.41
N GLU A 144 -1.78 -25.42 -20.19
CA GLU A 144 -2.48 -26.26 -21.18
C GLU A 144 -1.49 -26.84 -22.20
N LYS A 145 -0.60 -26.02 -22.77
CA LYS A 145 0.45 -26.49 -23.70
C LYS A 145 1.42 -27.48 -23.06
N LEU A 146 1.77 -27.29 -21.79
CA LEU A 146 2.62 -28.24 -21.06
C LEU A 146 1.90 -29.56 -20.81
N GLN A 147 0.62 -29.51 -20.42
CA GLN A 147 -0.21 -30.70 -20.24
C GLN A 147 -0.36 -31.48 -21.56
N GLU A 148 -0.57 -30.79 -22.68
CA GLU A 148 -0.60 -31.42 -24.01
C GLU A 148 0.72 -32.13 -24.35
N LYS A 149 1.86 -31.50 -24.05
CA LYS A 149 3.18 -32.10 -24.26
C LYS A 149 3.40 -33.32 -23.37
N ILE A 150 3.03 -33.24 -22.10
CA ILE A 150 3.12 -34.37 -21.17
C ILE A 150 2.26 -35.51 -21.69
N ALA A 151 1.00 -35.26 -22.05
CA ALA A 151 0.11 -36.27 -22.63
C ALA A 151 0.67 -36.86 -23.94
N SER A 152 1.36 -36.06 -24.76
CA SER A 152 2.00 -36.55 -25.99
C SER A 152 3.21 -37.45 -25.70
N LEU A 153 4.02 -37.13 -24.68
CA LEU A 153 5.18 -37.91 -24.27
C LEU A 153 4.76 -39.21 -23.57
N GLU A 154 3.70 -39.16 -22.75
CA GLU A 154 3.12 -40.34 -22.13
C GLU A 154 2.57 -41.31 -23.18
N ARG A 155 1.87 -40.80 -24.21
CA ARG A 155 1.45 -41.63 -25.35
C ARG A 155 2.63 -42.20 -26.14
N ALA A 156 3.69 -41.44 -26.35
CA ALA A 156 4.89 -41.90 -27.04
C ALA A 156 5.66 -42.94 -26.23
N LEU A 157 5.68 -42.83 -24.89
CA LEU A 157 6.31 -43.80 -24.01
C LEU A 157 5.50 -45.10 -23.94
N ALA A 158 4.17 -44.99 -23.91
CA ALA A 158 3.26 -46.14 -23.95
C ALA A 158 3.27 -46.88 -25.28
N SER A 159 3.71 -46.24 -26.37
CA SER A 159 3.83 -46.88 -27.71
C SER A 159 5.19 -47.51 -27.97
N VAL A 160 6.16 -47.42 -27.05
CA VAL A 160 7.42 -48.18 -27.11
C VAL A 160 7.15 -49.61 -26.63
N PRO A 161 7.23 -50.63 -27.50
CA PRO A 161 7.14 -52.02 -27.07
C PRO A 161 8.34 -52.34 -26.18
N ALA A 162 8.09 -52.98 -25.04
CA ALA A 162 9.13 -53.56 -24.20
C ALA A 162 9.85 -54.69 -24.96
N GLY A 163 10.90 -54.34 -25.70
CA GLY A 163 11.64 -55.29 -26.53
C GLY A 163 12.64 -54.63 -27.46
N LEU A 164 13.73 -54.08 -26.90
CA LEU A 164 14.95 -53.82 -27.67
C LEU A 164 15.85 -55.07 -27.57
N PRO A 165 16.28 -55.66 -28.71
CA PRO A 165 17.18 -56.80 -28.71
C PRO A 165 18.60 -56.37 -28.35
N SER A 166 19.24 -57.22 -27.55
CA SER A 166 20.66 -57.19 -27.16
C SER A 166 21.58 -56.99 -28.37
N ALA A 167 22.33 -55.89 -28.37
CA ALA A 167 23.44 -55.66 -29.29
C ALA A 167 24.72 -56.23 -28.69
N GLY A 168 25.24 -57.31 -29.27
CA GLY A 168 26.58 -57.78 -28.92
C GLY A 168 26.89 -59.21 -29.34
N GLY A 169 27.19 -59.41 -30.63
CA GLY A 169 28.05 -60.52 -31.05
C GLY A 169 27.59 -61.26 -32.29
N VAL A 170 28.11 -60.88 -33.47
CA VAL A 170 28.62 -61.80 -34.51
C VAL A 170 29.62 -61.03 -35.40
N PHE A 171 30.91 -61.14 -35.06
CA PHE A 171 32.06 -61.10 -35.97
C PHE A 171 33.05 -62.04 -35.24
N GLU A 172 33.55 -63.13 -35.79
CA GLU A 172 34.30 -63.20 -37.03
C GLU A 172 34.56 -64.70 -37.33
N ALA A 173 33.94 -65.23 -38.39
CA ALA A 173 34.33 -66.52 -38.95
C ALA A 173 33.86 -66.59 -40.41
N ALA A 174 34.79 -66.40 -41.33
CA ALA A 174 34.96 -67.21 -42.55
C ALA A 174 35.80 -66.43 -43.57
N ALA A 175 37.07 -66.77 -43.63
CA ALA A 175 37.78 -66.83 -44.89
C ALA A 175 36.99 -67.69 -45.87
N SER A 176 36.74 -67.19 -47.10
CA SER A 176 36.80 -67.96 -48.33
C SER A 176 36.63 -67.03 -49.54
N LYS A 177 37.61 -67.15 -50.43
CA LYS A 177 37.68 -66.58 -51.78
C LYS A 177 36.57 -67.14 -52.68
N GLU A 178 36.31 -66.40 -53.75
CA GLU A 178 35.60 -66.75 -55.00
C GLU A 178 34.07 -66.56 -55.02
N GLY A 179 33.65 -65.44 -55.66
CA GLY A 179 32.25 -65.11 -55.98
C GLY A 179 31.94 -63.60 -55.98
N SER A 180 32.81 -62.75 -56.59
CA SER A 180 32.82 -61.28 -56.45
C SER A 180 32.19 -60.54 -57.64
N SER A 181 30.86 -60.54 -57.73
CA SER A 181 30.17 -59.55 -58.57
C SER A 181 28.78 -59.19 -58.04
N ASN A 182 28.00 -60.16 -57.56
CA ASN A 182 26.68 -59.89 -56.99
C ASN A 182 26.71 -59.39 -55.54
N LYS A 183 27.63 -59.88 -54.69
CA LYS A 183 27.75 -59.41 -53.30
C LYS A 183 28.30 -57.98 -53.19
N ASP A 184 29.20 -57.59 -54.09
CA ASP A 184 29.73 -56.22 -54.13
C ASP A 184 28.67 -55.23 -54.60
N LYS A 185 27.81 -55.63 -55.54
CA LYS A 185 26.65 -54.83 -55.97
C LYS A 185 25.62 -54.63 -54.86
N GLU A 186 25.25 -55.70 -54.14
CA GLU A 186 24.32 -55.60 -52.99
C GLU A 186 24.92 -54.74 -51.85
N ARG A 187 26.23 -54.84 -51.61
CA ARG A 187 26.94 -54.02 -50.62
C ARG A 187 27.04 -52.55 -51.03
N LEU A 188 27.17 -52.27 -52.32
CA LEU A 188 27.15 -50.91 -52.87
C LEU A 188 25.75 -50.30 -52.74
N GLU A 189 24.70 -51.04 -53.11
CA GLU A 189 23.30 -50.59 -52.98
C GLU A 189 22.90 -50.35 -51.52
N ARG A 190 23.39 -51.16 -50.57
CA ARG A 190 23.19 -50.90 -49.13
C ARG A 190 23.90 -49.61 -48.69
N ARG A 191 25.14 -49.39 -49.12
CA ARG A 191 25.88 -48.15 -48.81
C ARG A 191 25.22 -46.93 -49.42
N GLU A 192 24.69 -47.02 -50.64
CA GLU A 192 23.98 -45.91 -51.29
C GLU A 192 22.68 -45.57 -50.54
N LYS A 193 21.92 -46.57 -50.08
CA LYS A 193 20.74 -46.36 -49.23
C LYS A 193 21.11 -45.74 -47.88
N GLU A 194 22.19 -46.17 -47.27
CA GLU A 194 22.68 -45.62 -46.00
C GLU A 194 23.18 -44.18 -46.16
N ILE A 195 23.92 -43.88 -47.24
CA ILE A 195 24.35 -42.52 -47.60
C ILE A 195 23.14 -41.62 -47.88
N SER A 196 22.10 -42.14 -48.55
CA SER A 196 20.87 -41.39 -48.79
C SER A 196 20.15 -41.08 -47.47
N SER A 197 20.00 -42.08 -46.60
CA SER A 197 19.40 -41.92 -45.27
C SER A 197 20.15 -40.89 -44.42
N LEU A 198 21.48 -40.96 -44.41
CA LEU A 198 22.33 -40.01 -43.68
C LEU A 198 22.24 -38.60 -44.25
N LYS A 199 22.11 -38.43 -45.58
CA LYS A 199 21.87 -37.12 -46.19
C LYS A 199 20.52 -36.54 -45.80
N ASP A 200 19.47 -37.36 -45.73
CA ASP A 200 18.15 -36.93 -45.29
C ASP A 200 18.13 -36.54 -43.80
N GLU A 201 18.84 -37.30 -42.95
CA GLU A 201 19.03 -36.94 -41.55
C GLU A 201 19.85 -35.66 -41.37
N LEU A 202 20.89 -35.45 -42.20
CA LEU A 202 21.70 -34.24 -42.18
C LEU A 202 20.88 -33.02 -42.64
N ALA A 203 20.06 -33.18 -43.68
CA ALA A 203 19.13 -32.13 -44.11
C ALA A 203 18.09 -31.80 -43.03
N LYS A 204 17.54 -32.81 -42.35
CA LYS A 204 16.57 -32.64 -41.26
C LYS A 204 17.19 -31.96 -40.04
N THR A 205 18.41 -32.34 -39.66
CA THR A 205 19.13 -31.69 -38.56
C THR A 205 19.51 -30.26 -38.89
N GLN A 206 19.96 -29.96 -40.11
CA GLN A 206 20.21 -28.60 -40.56
C GLN A 206 18.94 -27.73 -40.55
N ALA A 207 17.78 -28.27 -40.95
CA ALA A 207 16.51 -27.57 -40.87
C ALA A 207 16.13 -27.25 -39.41
N ASN A 208 16.29 -28.22 -38.50
CA ASN A 208 16.04 -28.02 -37.07
C ASN A 208 16.99 -27.00 -36.44
N VAL A 209 18.26 -26.97 -36.85
CA VAL A 209 19.23 -25.97 -36.35
C VAL A 209 18.81 -24.57 -36.79
N LYS A 210 18.45 -24.39 -38.07
CA LYS A 210 17.95 -23.10 -38.58
C LYS A 210 16.68 -22.64 -37.87
N GLU A 211 15.74 -23.55 -37.60
CA GLU A 211 14.53 -23.24 -36.83
C GLU A 211 14.85 -22.82 -35.39
N ARG A 212 15.82 -23.48 -34.75
CA ARG A 212 16.26 -23.11 -33.40
C ARG A 212 16.98 -21.77 -33.38
N GLU A 213 17.82 -21.48 -34.36
CA GLU A 213 18.50 -20.18 -34.50
C GLU A 213 17.51 -19.03 -34.69
N THR A 214 16.48 -19.20 -35.53
CA THR A 214 15.44 -18.17 -35.69
C THR A 214 14.65 -17.98 -34.39
N ARG A 215 14.35 -19.06 -33.66
CA ARG A 215 13.69 -19.00 -32.37
C ARG A 215 14.53 -18.32 -31.29
N ILE A 216 15.83 -18.59 -31.23
CA ILE A 216 16.76 -17.92 -30.31
C ILE A 216 16.82 -16.43 -30.65
N SER A 217 16.99 -16.09 -31.92
CA SER A 217 17.03 -14.69 -32.35
C SER A 217 15.73 -13.93 -32.03
N GLN A 218 14.58 -14.59 -32.13
CA GLN A 218 13.30 -14.02 -31.72
C GLN A 218 13.23 -13.81 -30.20
N LEU A 219 13.58 -14.83 -29.41
CA LEU A 219 13.58 -14.74 -27.95
C LEU A 219 14.55 -13.67 -27.44
N GLU A 220 15.70 -13.46 -28.09
CA GLU A 220 16.63 -12.39 -27.73
C GLU A 220 16.05 -11.00 -27.99
N ARG A 221 15.28 -10.82 -29.08
CA ARG A 221 14.57 -9.56 -29.33
C ARG A 221 13.49 -9.32 -28.28
N ASP A 222 12.69 -10.34 -28.00
CA ASP A 222 11.61 -10.26 -27.02
C ASP A 222 12.17 -9.99 -25.61
N TYR A 223 13.26 -10.65 -25.24
CA TYR A 223 13.95 -10.40 -23.97
C TYR A 223 14.51 -8.98 -23.88
N LYS A 224 15.12 -8.46 -24.94
CA LYS A 224 15.60 -7.06 -24.96
C LYS A 224 14.44 -6.07 -24.85
N ALA A 225 13.33 -6.33 -25.52
CA ALA A 225 12.13 -5.51 -25.42
C ALA A 225 11.55 -5.56 -24.00
N GLU A 226 11.49 -6.74 -23.39
CA GLU A 226 10.98 -6.94 -22.03
C GLU A 226 11.88 -6.28 -20.98
N VAL A 227 13.21 -6.36 -21.14
CA VAL A 227 14.17 -5.69 -20.26
C VAL A 227 14.08 -4.17 -20.41
N ALA A 228 13.93 -3.65 -21.63
CA ALA A 228 13.74 -2.22 -21.86
C ALA A 228 12.40 -1.74 -21.28
N HIS A 229 11.33 -2.51 -21.46
CA HIS A 229 10.02 -2.24 -20.89
C HIS A 229 10.05 -2.31 -19.36
N SER A 230 10.71 -3.31 -18.78
CA SER A 230 10.90 -3.47 -17.33
C SER A 230 11.75 -2.34 -16.74
N ARG A 231 12.80 -1.88 -17.44
CA ARG A 231 13.58 -0.71 -17.01
C ARG A 231 12.77 0.58 -17.11
N SER A 232 11.97 0.74 -18.15
CA SER A 232 11.04 1.88 -18.26
C SER A 232 9.99 1.85 -17.16
N LEU A 233 9.45 0.67 -16.86
CA LEU A 233 8.52 0.46 -15.77
C LEU A 233 9.19 0.74 -14.43
N GLN A 234 10.40 0.26 -14.16
CA GLN A 234 11.15 0.57 -12.94
C GLN A 234 11.45 2.06 -12.80
N ALA A 235 11.85 2.73 -13.89
CA ALA A 235 12.04 4.18 -13.90
C ALA A 235 10.73 4.96 -13.64
N SER A 236 9.58 4.42 -14.07
CA SER A 236 8.25 5.00 -13.80
C SER A 236 7.63 4.57 -12.47
N SER A 237 8.05 3.41 -11.94
CA SER A 237 7.55 2.74 -10.74
C SER A 237 8.32 3.17 -9.48
N ASN A 238 9.46 3.84 -9.64
CA ASN A 238 10.08 4.62 -8.55
C ASN A 238 9.20 5.79 -8.04
N ARG A 239 7.95 5.92 -8.53
CA ARG A 239 6.88 6.73 -7.95
C ARG A 239 5.85 5.88 -7.18
N ASN A 240 6.32 5.07 -6.22
CA ASN A 240 5.70 4.80 -4.91
C ASN A 240 6.20 3.47 -4.32
N PRO A 241 6.46 3.47 -3.00
CA PRO A 241 5.58 2.70 -2.14
C PRO A 241 4.87 3.61 -1.14
N LEU A 242 3.62 3.26 -0.85
CA LEU A 242 2.78 3.91 0.15
C LEU A 242 3.40 3.77 1.54
N ALA A 243 3.83 4.88 2.13
CA ALA A 243 3.59 5.27 3.51
C ALA A 243 4.22 6.65 3.79
N ALA A 244 3.53 7.47 4.59
CA ALA A 244 3.88 8.82 5.04
C ALA A 244 3.59 9.95 4.04
N SER A 245 2.53 10.67 4.38
CA SER A 245 2.21 12.02 3.94
C SER A 245 3.36 13.00 4.21
N VAL A 246 4.18 13.27 3.20
CA VAL A 246 4.79 14.59 2.97
C VAL A 246 4.84 14.73 1.46
N SER A 247 4.38 15.84 0.91
CA SER A 247 4.63 16.22 -0.47
C SER A 247 6.14 16.44 -0.63
N THR A 248 6.91 15.37 -0.81
CA THR A 248 8.30 15.47 -1.21
C THR A 248 8.37 15.14 -2.68
N THR A 249 8.74 16.15 -3.47
CA THR A 249 9.26 15.92 -4.82
C THR A 249 10.40 14.90 -4.75
N PRO A 250 10.71 14.17 -5.85
CA PRO A 250 11.84 13.23 -5.85
C PRO A 250 13.15 13.87 -5.36
N GLU A 251 13.32 15.17 -5.64
CA GLU A 251 14.46 15.95 -5.16
C GLU A 251 14.46 16.16 -3.64
N GLU A 252 13.29 16.40 -3.02
CA GLU A 252 13.18 16.50 -1.56
C GLU A 252 13.40 15.15 -0.87
N ALA A 253 12.93 14.06 -1.48
CA ALA A 253 13.21 12.71 -0.97
C ALA A 253 14.71 12.39 -1.01
N ASP A 254 15.42 12.80 -2.07
CA ASP A 254 16.87 12.66 -2.16
C ASP A 254 17.60 13.53 -1.11
N LYS A 255 17.14 14.76 -0.87
CA LYS A 255 17.67 15.63 0.20
C LYS A 255 17.46 15.02 1.58
N ASP A 256 16.28 14.46 1.84
CA ASP A 256 15.96 13.79 3.10
C ASP A 256 16.82 12.54 3.29
N ALA A 257 17.00 11.72 2.24
CA ALA A 257 17.86 10.54 2.29
C ALA A 257 19.34 10.88 2.56
N GLN A 258 19.87 11.92 1.91
CA GLN A 258 21.23 12.41 2.17
C GLN A 258 21.36 13.00 3.59
N SER A 259 20.35 13.70 4.07
CA SER A 259 20.33 14.25 5.43
C SER A 259 20.30 13.14 6.47
N LEU A 260 19.45 12.13 6.28
CA LEU A 260 19.40 10.93 7.14
C LEU A 260 20.76 10.23 7.16
N LYS A 261 21.36 10.00 6.00
CA LYS A 261 22.69 9.38 5.90
C LYS A 261 23.75 10.15 6.69
N LEU A 262 23.75 11.49 6.61
CA LEU A 262 24.66 12.31 7.40
C LEU A 262 24.41 12.12 8.91
N TYR A 263 23.15 12.04 9.36
CA TYR A 263 22.85 11.76 10.76
C TYR A 263 23.32 10.37 11.18
N GLU A 264 23.15 9.36 10.33
CA GLU A 264 23.67 8.00 10.59
C GLU A 264 25.20 8.03 10.73
N ASP A 265 25.91 8.69 9.82
CA ASP A 265 27.37 8.80 9.86
C ASP A 265 27.89 9.60 11.07
N LEU A 266 27.15 10.60 11.55
CA LEU A 266 27.56 11.44 12.70
C LEU A 266 27.21 10.82 14.05
N THR A 267 26.11 10.06 14.12
CA THR A 267 25.58 9.53 15.38
C THR A 267 25.86 8.05 15.55
N ASP A 268 26.31 7.37 14.49
CA ASP A 268 26.42 5.92 14.36
C ASP A 268 25.12 5.15 14.63
N LEU A 269 23.99 5.88 14.62
CA LEU A 269 22.63 5.38 14.85
C LEU A 269 21.91 5.22 13.53
N ASN A 270 21.50 4.00 13.22
CA ASN A 270 20.67 3.69 12.07
C ASN A 270 19.24 3.44 12.52
N ILE A 271 18.29 4.16 11.91
CA ILE A 271 16.86 3.96 12.13
C ILE A 271 16.32 3.14 10.96
N THR A 272 16.15 1.84 11.16
CA THR A 272 15.77 0.89 10.11
C THR A 272 14.28 0.91 9.79
N ASN A 273 13.44 1.22 10.78
CA ASN A 273 12.00 1.21 10.63
C ASN A 273 11.35 2.16 11.63
N VAL A 274 10.26 2.82 11.21
CA VAL A 274 9.47 3.72 12.04
C VAL A 274 8.01 3.32 11.97
N LYS A 275 7.40 3.06 13.11
CA LYS A 275 5.98 2.73 13.26
C LYS A 275 5.28 3.84 14.03
N ILE A 276 4.31 4.50 13.41
CA ILE A 276 3.51 5.55 14.04
C ILE A 276 2.16 4.97 14.43
N LYS A 277 1.78 5.12 15.69
CA LYS A 277 0.46 4.77 16.22
C LYS A 277 -0.20 6.00 16.81
N THR A 278 -1.46 6.24 16.50
CA THR A 278 -2.24 7.29 17.16
C THR A 278 -2.88 6.71 18.41
N GLY A 279 -2.41 7.14 19.58
CA GLY A 279 -2.91 6.74 20.89
C GLY A 279 -3.81 7.81 21.53
N LYS A 280 -4.29 7.52 22.76
CA LYS A 280 -5.16 8.43 23.53
C LYS A 280 -4.46 9.74 23.94
N ALA A 281 -3.15 9.69 24.14
CA ALA A 281 -2.31 10.85 24.52
C ALA A 281 -1.57 11.48 23.33
N GLY A 282 -2.05 11.23 22.11
CA GLY A 282 -1.46 11.75 20.88
C GLY A 282 -0.69 10.69 20.09
N LYS A 283 0.26 11.14 19.27
CA LYS A 283 1.06 10.26 18.40
C LYS A 283 2.14 9.57 19.21
N GLU A 284 2.19 8.25 19.11
CA GLU A 284 3.28 7.42 19.59
C GLU A 284 4.11 6.96 18.40
N VAL A 285 5.43 7.05 18.52
CA VAL A 285 6.35 6.69 17.45
C VAL A 285 7.32 5.65 17.97
N THR A 286 7.36 4.48 17.33
CA THR A 286 8.32 3.41 17.63
C THR A 286 9.37 3.36 16.54
N PHE A 287 10.62 3.59 16.92
CA PHE A 287 11.80 3.48 16.08
C PHE A 287 12.46 2.12 16.33
N ILE A 288 12.85 1.42 15.27
CA ILE A 288 13.70 0.24 15.34
C ILE A 288 15.10 0.69 14.98
N CYS A 289 16.00 0.62 15.95
CA CYS A 289 17.30 1.25 15.93
C CYS A 289 18.42 0.22 15.98
N VAL A 290 19.51 0.53 15.29
CA VAL A 290 20.78 -0.19 15.38
C VAL A 290 21.86 0.82 15.69
N GLN A 291 22.56 0.64 16.81
CA GLN A 291 23.73 1.45 17.16
C GLN A 291 25.00 0.68 16.87
N THR A 292 25.90 1.24 16.06
CA THR A 292 27.18 0.59 15.76
C THR A 292 28.34 1.42 16.27
N VAL A 293 29.18 0.86 17.14
CA VAL A 293 30.37 1.53 17.67
C VAL A 293 31.56 0.60 17.53
N GLU A 294 32.62 1.04 16.85
CA GLU A 294 33.88 0.30 16.69
C GLU A 294 33.68 -1.15 16.16
N GLY A 295 32.72 -1.33 15.26
CA GLY A 295 32.42 -2.63 14.65
C GLY A 295 31.52 -3.55 15.50
N ARG A 296 31.02 -3.08 16.66
CA ARG A 296 30.01 -3.79 17.46
C ARG A 296 28.66 -3.11 17.33
N SER A 297 27.61 -3.89 17.11
CA SER A 297 26.25 -3.36 16.91
C SER A 297 25.30 -3.80 18.02
N LEU A 298 24.41 -2.91 18.45
CA LEU A 298 23.32 -3.20 19.38
C LEU A 298 21.98 -2.85 18.71
N ASN A 299 21.06 -3.81 18.70
CA ASN A 299 19.70 -3.60 18.22
C ASN A 299 18.77 -3.26 19.39
N PHE A 300 17.90 -2.27 19.21
CA PHE A 300 16.93 -1.88 20.23
C PHE A 300 15.77 -1.12 19.61
N LYS A 301 14.67 -1.01 20.36
CA LYS A 301 13.51 -0.20 20.01
C LYS A 301 13.43 1.02 20.92
N LEU A 302 13.07 2.15 20.32
CA LEU A 302 12.71 3.37 21.04
C LEU A 302 11.26 3.70 20.78
N ARG A 303 10.41 3.69 21.82
CA ARG A 303 9.03 4.19 21.71
C ARG A 303 8.94 5.56 22.36
N ALA A 304 8.76 6.59 21.54
CA ALA A 304 8.50 7.95 21.96
C ALA A 304 6.99 8.17 22.09
N TYR A 305 6.55 8.66 23.25
CA TYR A 305 5.14 8.91 23.54
C TYR A 305 4.99 10.03 24.57
N ASN A 306 3.76 10.47 24.82
CA ASN A 306 3.48 11.52 25.80
C ASN A 306 2.71 10.94 26.99
N GLU A 307 3.09 11.35 28.20
CA GLU A 307 2.35 11.06 29.43
C GLU A 307 1.88 12.36 30.08
N PRO A 308 0.71 12.36 30.75
CA PRO A 308 0.26 13.53 31.49
C PRO A 308 1.13 13.74 32.74
N ASP A 309 1.70 14.93 32.91
CA ASP A 309 2.44 15.32 34.12
C ASP A 309 1.46 15.42 35.30
N PRO A 310 1.56 14.53 36.32
CA PRO A 310 0.70 14.57 37.49
C PRO A 310 0.73 15.92 38.23
N SER A 311 1.83 16.67 38.10
CA SER A 311 2.08 17.95 38.78
C SER A 311 1.39 19.12 38.09
N LEU A 312 1.13 19.01 36.78
CA LEU A 312 0.55 20.07 35.94
C LEU A 312 -0.89 19.79 35.50
N VAL A 313 -1.43 18.59 35.79
CA VAL A 313 -2.85 18.28 35.55
C VAL A 313 -3.72 19.31 36.27
N GLY A 314 -4.36 20.20 35.50
CA GLY A 314 -5.26 21.24 36.01
C GLY A 314 -4.63 22.60 36.33
N LYS A 315 -3.33 22.82 36.04
CA LYS A 315 -2.62 24.08 36.38
C LYS A 315 -1.86 24.77 35.24
N GLY A 316 -1.92 24.29 34.00
CA GLY A 316 -1.24 24.93 32.86
C GLY A 316 -1.71 24.48 31.47
N ASP A 317 -1.24 25.19 30.44
CA ASP A 317 -1.66 25.03 29.04
C ASP A 317 -1.11 23.77 28.34
N ASN A 318 -0.09 23.11 28.91
CA ASN A 318 0.50 21.90 28.33
C ASN A 318 0.88 20.85 29.40
N PRO A 319 -0.02 19.92 29.74
CA PRO A 319 0.18 18.96 30.81
C PRO A 319 0.97 17.71 30.36
N TRP A 320 1.76 17.75 29.27
CA TRP A 320 2.34 16.55 28.66
C TRP A 320 3.88 16.50 28.79
N ILE A 321 4.39 15.40 29.35
CA ILE A 321 5.82 15.05 29.37
C ILE A 321 6.11 14.11 28.21
N LYS A 322 7.18 14.40 27.46
CA LYS A 322 7.67 13.53 26.38
C LYS A 322 8.53 12.42 26.99
N MET A 323 8.08 11.19 26.85
CA MET A 323 8.73 9.99 27.38
C MET A 323 9.33 9.16 26.26
N LEU A 324 10.36 8.39 26.60
CA LEU A 324 11.07 7.46 25.73
C LEU A 324 11.18 6.11 26.46
N LEU A 325 10.60 5.07 25.88
CA LEU A 325 10.77 3.69 26.32
C LEU A 325 11.86 3.04 25.46
N TYR A 326 12.91 2.56 26.10
CA TYR A 326 13.99 1.80 25.48
C TYR A 326 13.77 0.30 25.72
N THR A 327 13.82 -0.50 24.66
CA THR A 327 13.71 -1.96 24.74
C THR A 327 14.85 -2.60 23.94
N PRO A 328 15.83 -3.26 24.58
CA PRO A 328 16.91 -3.91 23.85
C PRO A 328 16.42 -5.17 23.12
N GLU A 329 17.04 -5.51 21.98
CA GLU A 329 16.68 -6.67 21.16
C GLU A 329 17.90 -7.53 20.81
N GLY A 330 17.69 -8.84 20.67
CA GLY A 330 18.73 -9.77 20.22
C GLY A 330 19.83 -10.02 21.25
N LEU A 331 19.67 -9.51 22.49
CA LEU A 331 20.63 -9.74 23.56
C LEU A 331 20.79 -11.23 23.86
N GLU A 332 19.77 -12.07 23.67
CA GLU A 332 19.85 -13.51 23.92
C GLU A 332 21.03 -14.22 23.23
N TYR A 333 21.49 -13.70 22.09
CA TYR A 333 22.62 -14.25 21.32
C TYR A 333 23.98 -13.64 21.68
N GLU A 334 24.01 -12.61 22.53
CA GLU A 334 25.22 -11.88 22.90
C GLU A 334 25.93 -12.47 24.14
N ASP A 335 27.25 -12.22 24.19
CA ASP A 335 28.15 -12.63 25.25
C ASP A 335 27.72 -12.06 26.61
N ILE A 336 27.94 -12.84 27.68
CA ILE A 336 27.62 -12.42 29.05
C ILE A 336 28.41 -11.16 29.45
N THR A 337 29.67 -11.06 29.03
CA THR A 337 30.55 -9.91 29.30
C THR A 337 30.04 -8.64 28.64
N PHE A 338 29.45 -8.73 27.45
CA PHE A 338 28.84 -7.60 26.77
C PHE A 338 27.56 -7.14 27.48
N LYS A 339 26.69 -8.08 27.86
CA LYS A 339 25.47 -7.78 28.65
C LYS A 339 25.79 -7.08 29.97
N GLN A 340 26.81 -7.55 30.68
CA GLN A 340 27.24 -6.93 31.93
C GLN A 340 27.71 -5.48 31.72
N ARG A 341 28.45 -5.22 30.64
CA ARG A 341 28.92 -3.88 30.30
C ARG A 341 27.80 -2.90 29.93
N LEU A 342 26.78 -3.39 29.22
CA LEU A 342 25.58 -2.60 28.90
C LEU A 342 24.86 -2.08 30.15
N GLY A 343 25.03 -2.74 31.31
CA GLY A 343 24.42 -2.31 32.57
C GLY A 343 22.90 -2.21 32.44
N PHE A 344 22.32 -1.05 32.79
CA PHE A 344 20.87 -0.86 32.70
C PHE A 344 20.32 -0.90 31.25
N PHE A 345 21.16 -0.69 30.22
CA PHE A 345 20.77 -0.87 28.82
C PHE A 345 20.59 -2.33 28.40
N ALA A 346 20.95 -3.29 29.26
CA ALA A 346 20.62 -4.70 29.07
C ALA A 346 19.13 -4.99 29.36
N SER A 347 18.41 -4.04 29.96
CA SER A 347 17.00 -4.16 30.34
C SER A 347 16.15 -3.06 29.70
N GLU A 348 14.83 -3.28 29.68
CA GLU A 348 13.86 -2.28 29.27
C GLU A 348 13.71 -1.20 30.35
N PHE A 349 13.70 0.06 29.95
CA PHE A 349 13.50 1.18 30.87
C PHE A 349 12.81 2.37 30.19
N VAL A 350 12.22 3.24 31.00
CA VAL A 350 11.58 4.48 30.55
C VAL A 350 12.40 5.66 31.04
N ALA A 351 12.64 6.63 30.16
CA ALA A 351 13.30 7.87 30.51
C ALA A 351 12.59 9.08 29.87
N PRO A 352 12.66 10.26 30.51
CA PRO A 352 12.29 11.52 29.89
C PRO A 352 13.09 11.79 28.59
N ARG A 353 12.44 12.32 27.56
CA ARG A 353 13.07 12.52 26.24
C ARG A 353 14.18 13.59 26.25
N ASP A 354 14.12 14.53 27.17
CA ASP A 354 15.18 15.54 27.42
C ASP A 354 16.49 14.91 27.90
N GLN A 355 16.44 13.74 28.55
CA GLN A 355 17.62 12.98 28.98
C GLN A 355 18.18 12.05 27.88
N ALA A 356 17.55 12.00 26.70
CA ALA A 356 17.94 11.07 25.63
C ALA A 356 19.38 11.26 25.15
N GLN A 357 19.90 12.48 25.16
CA GLN A 357 21.28 12.75 24.75
C GLN A 357 22.30 12.11 25.70
N GLY A 358 22.14 12.28 27.02
CA GLY A 358 23.04 11.68 28.00
C GLY A 358 22.99 10.15 28.00
N LEU A 359 21.79 9.59 27.83
CA LEU A 359 21.62 8.15 27.63
C LEU A 359 22.36 7.67 26.38
N TRP A 360 22.31 8.44 25.31
CA TRP A 360 22.96 8.10 24.06
C TRP A 360 24.48 8.05 24.16
N GLU A 361 25.07 9.07 24.78
CA GLU A 361 26.51 9.14 25.03
C GLU A 361 26.97 7.98 25.93
N SER A 362 26.21 7.68 26.99
CA SER A 362 26.48 6.53 27.87
C SER A 362 26.41 5.20 27.12
N LEU A 363 25.41 5.04 26.24
CA LEU A 363 25.25 3.82 25.45
C LEU A 363 26.45 3.59 24.52
N LYS A 364 26.96 4.64 23.86
CA LYS A 364 28.14 4.52 22.99
C LYS A 364 29.37 4.01 23.73
N VAL A 365 29.62 4.55 24.92
CA VAL A 365 30.74 4.10 25.78
C VAL A 365 30.55 2.64 26.17
N ARG A 366 29.33 2.23 26.53
CA ARG A 366 29.03 0.85 26.96
C ARG A 366 29.04 -0.17 25.82
N ILE A 367 28.79 0.24 24.57
CA ILE A 367 28.93 -0.64 23.40
C ILE A 367 30.41 -0.80 23.00
N SER A 368 31.21 0.26 23.15
CA SER A 368 32.62 0.22 22.77
C SER A 368 33.37 -0.88 23.54
N PRO A 369 34.18 -1.71 22.84
CA PRO A 369 35.06 -2.69 23.47
C PRO A 369 36.09 -2.06 24.43
N ASN A 370 36.44 -0.79 24.23
CA ASN A 370 37.46 -0.07 24.99
C ASN A 370 36.87 1.04 25.88
N GLY A 371 35.55 1.22 25.91
CA GLY A 371 34.91 2.24 26.71
C GLY A 371 35.11 1.97 28.21
N GLU A 372 35.79 2.89 28.89
CA GLU A 372 35.85 2.90 30.35
C GLU A 372 34.45 3.27 30.87
N VAL A 373 33.72 2.26 31.36
CA VAL A 373 32.48 2.49 32.09
C VAL A 373 32.91 2.97 33.48
N GLY A 374 32.77 4.26 33.75
CA GLY A 374 32.88 4.78 35.10
C GLY A 374 31.86 4.06 35.99
N ASP A 375 32.35 3.43 37.06
CA ASP A 375 31.51 2.84 38.10
C ASP A 375 30.79 3.98 38.85
N ASP A 376 29.69 4.46 38.31
CA ASP A 376 28.73 5.26 39.09
C ASP A 376 27.69 4.30 39.69
N GLU A 377 27.75 4.17 41.02
CA GLU A 377 26.88 3.39 41.92
C GLU A 377 25.39 3.73 41.83
#